data_AF-A0A954S492-F1
#
_entry.id   AF-A0A954S492-F1
#
_cell.length_a   1.000
_cell.length_b   1.000
_cell.length_c   1.000
_cell.angle_alpha   90.00
_cell.angle_beta   90.00
_cell.angle_gamma   90.00
#
_symmetry.space_group_name_H-M   'P 1'
#
loop_
_entity.id
_entity.type
_entity.pdbx_description
1 polymer ?
#
loop_
_entity_poly.entity_id
_entity_poly.type
_entity_poly.pdbx_seq_one_letter_code
_entity_poly.pdbx_strand_id
1 'polypeptide(L)'
;MRSGPSKTLQIILLLFICISSRSGWGADPSDQTPEKRKAWVTEQIQTLNANSLRERFQAEKELLKAGPEVLPFLPAPELLPNAAVRQAVRRVRLKLEEAKARASVKASRVTINQTAALSDLLNEITKQTGNTLDVSELPAKLLNESLKLEATNLPFWDAMDLLASKGRFRLESRADAGAEKSALHLLPADPSDSIQTVQNVGAFRIEVAPPKFRPRFGDPDHQLLRIPLSLATEPRLQPLFLKLVGKDFLARTKEGQVLI
;
A
#
# COMPACT_ATOMS: atom_id res chain seq x y z
N MET A 1 15.21 -16.87 -76.29
CA MET A 1 14.58 -15.92 -77.22
C MET A 1 13.13 -15.71 -76.79
N ARG A 2 12.72 -14.44 -76.62
CA ARG A 2 11.36 -13.89 -76.37
C ARG A 2 10.69 -14.26 -75.04
N SER A 3 10.83 -13.47 -73.97
CA SER A 3 10.25 -12.14 -73.68
C SER A 3 8.70 -12.10 -73.69
N GLY A 4 8.09 -12.03 -72.50
CA GLY A 4 6.72 -11.58 -72.27
C GLY A 4 6.71 -10.58 -71.12
N PRO A 5 6.05 -9.41 -71.23
CA PRO A 5 6.25 -8.29 -70.32
C PRO A 5 5.48 -8.42 -69.00
N SER A 6 6.18 -8.14 -67.90
CA SER A 6 5.65 -7.93 -66.55
C SER A 6 4.84 -6.64 -66.50
N LYS A 7 3.55 -6.74 -66.15
CA LYS A 7 2.66 -5.60 -65.92
C LYS A 7 2.99 -4.95 -64.57
N THR A 8 3.46 -3.71 -64.60
CA THR A 8 3.59 -2.81 -63.46
C THR A 8 2.20 -2.37 -62.99
N LEU A 9 1.78 -2.82 -61.80
CA LEU A 9 0.56 -2.40 -61.14
C LEU A 9 0.89 -1.23 -60.18
N GLN A 10 0.56 -0.01 -60.61
CA GLN A 10 0.55 1.18 -59.75
C GLN A 10 -0.53 1.01 -58.68
N ILE A 11 -0.11 0.88 -57.42
CA ILE A 11 -1.02 0.93 -56.26
C ILE A 11 -1.26 2.41 -55.95
N ILE A 12 -2.42 2.91 -56.36
CA ILE A 12 -2.96 4.22 -55.97
C ILE A 12 -3.41 4.09 -54.51
N LEU A 13 -2.67 4.73 -53.60
CA LEU A 13 -3.00 4.82 -52.19
C LEU A 13 -4.06 5.93 -52.00
N LEU A 14 -5.33 5.54 -51.98
CA LEU A 14 -6.46 6.42 -51.64
C LEU A 14 -6.47 6.66 -50.13
N LEU A 15 -6.04 7.86 -49.73
CA LEU A 15 -6.06 8.35 -48.36
C LEU A 15 -7.51 8.71 -47.97
N PHE A 16 -8.20 7.79 -47.27
CA PHE A 16 -9.49 8.08 -46.65
C PHE A 16 -9.25 8.92 -45.39
N ILE A 17 -9.50 10.23 -45.51
CA ILE A 17 -9.54 11.15 -44.38
C ILE A 17 -10.85 10.88 -43.61
N CYS A 18 -10.79 9.98 -42.62
CA CYS A 18 -11.83 9.87 -41.60
C CYS A 18 -11.69 11.02 -40.61
N ILE A 19 -12.41 12.13 -40.87
CA ILE A 19 -12.72 13.13 -39.84
C ILE A 19 -13.64 12.44 -38.82
N SER A 20 -13.02 11.86 -37.80
CA SER A 20 -13.74 11.31 -36.65
C SER A 20 -13.88 12.43 -35.63
N SER A 21 -15.03 13.09 -35.69
CA SER A 21 -15.55 13.96 -34.63
C SER A 21 -15.44 13.22 -33.30
N ARG A 22 -14.53 13.66 -32.43
CA ARG A 22 -14.32 13.08 -31.10
C ARG A 22 -15.42 13.61 -30.18
N SER A 23 -16.60 13.00 -30.25
CA SER A 23 -17.64 13.11 -29.23
C SER A 23 -17.08 12.60 -27.90
N GLY A 24 -17.12 13.45 -26.88
CA GLY A 24 -16.66 13.12 -25.54
C GLY A 24 -17.46 11.97 -24.94
N TRP A 25 -16.77 10.88 -24.61
CA TRP A 25 -17.26 9.89 -23.65
C TRP A 25 -16.06 9.26 -22.95
N GLY A 26 -16.04 9.34 -21.63
CA GLY A 26 -15.06 8.67 -20.78
C GLY A 26 -13.95 9.58 -20.24
N ALA A 27 -14.31 10.68 -19.58
CA ALA A 27 -13.40 11.26 -18.59
C ALA A 27 -13.46 10.39 -17.33
N ASP A 28 -12.33 9.79 -16.96
CA ASP A 28 -12.13 9.15 -15.66
C ASP A 28 -12.36 10.21 -14.56
N PRO A 29 -13.24 9.98 -13.55
CA PRO A 29 -13.46 10.93 -12.47
C PRO A 29 -12.19 11.25 -11.65
N SER A 30 -11.12 10.45 -11.80
CA SER A 30 -9.83 10.68 -11.13
C SER A 30 -9.04 11.89 -11.69
N ASP A 31 -9.34 12.36 -12.91
CA ASP A 31 -8.57 13.41 -13.62
C ASP A 31 -9.22 14.82 -13.53
N GLN A 32 -10.14 15.01 -12.58
CA GLN A 32 -10.85 16.27 -12.38
C GLN A 32 -10.20 17.12 -11.28
N THR A 33 -10.04 18.42 -11.56
CA THR A 33 -9.63 19.42 -10.57
C THR A 33 -10.53 19.35 -9.32
N PRO A 34 -10.02 19.71 -8.12
CA PRO A 34 -10.81 19.66 -6.88
C PRO A 34 -12.17 20.36 -6.98
N GLU A 35 -12.23 21.47 -7.72
CA GLU A 35 -13.47 22.24 -7.96
C GLU A 35 -14.50 21.47 -8.80
N LYS A 36 -14.07 20.86 -9.91
CA LYS A 36 -14.93 20.03 -10.75
C LYS A 36 -15.46 18.83 -9.99
N ARG A 37 -14.59 18.20 -9.19
CA ARG A 37 -14.97 17.07 -8.33
C ARG A 37 -15.99 17.47 -7.27
N LYS A 38 -15.82 18.62 -6.63
CA LYS A 38 -16.80 19.18 -5.68
C LYS A 38 -18.14 19.44 -6.36
N ALA A 39 -18.14 20.04 -7.55
CA ALA A 39 -19.36 20.31 -8.31
C ALA A 39 -20.09 19.01 -8.68
N TRP A 40 -19.37 18.02 -9.18
CA TRP A 40 -19.90 16.69 -9.50
C TRP A 40 -20.49 15.98 -8.27
N VAL A 41 -19.80 16.01 -7.12
CA VAL A 41 -20.34 15.44 -5.86
C VAL A 41 -21.63 16.13 -5.46
N THR A 42 -21.71 17.45 -5.61
CA THR A 42 -22.92 18.23 -5.31
C THR A 42 -24.09 17.81 -6.19
N GLU A 43 -23.85 17.60 -7.48
CA GLU A 43 -24.84 17.09 -8.44
C GLU A 43 -25.33 15.70 -8.03
N GLN A 44 -24.43 14.77 -7.71
CA GLN A 44 -24.82 13.42 -7.28
C GLN A 44 -25.66 13.43 -6.00
N ILE A 45 -25.37 14.34 -5.05
CA ILE A 45 -26.19 14.51 -3.84
C ILE A 45 -27.60 15.01 -4.18
N GLN A 46 -27.73 15.87 -5.19
CA GLN A 46 -29.05 16.28 -5.69
C GLN A 46 -29.78 15.09 -6.34
N THR A 47 -29.10 14.26 -7.12
CA THR A 47 -29.68 13.04 -7.72
C THR A 47 -30.09 12.01 -6.66
N LEU A 48 -29.42 11.95 -5.50
CA LEU A 48 -29.87 11.13 -4.36
C LEU A 48 -31.24 11.54 -3.81
N ASN A 49 -31.71 12.77 -4.12
CA ASN A 49 -33.04 13.25 -3.77
C ASN A 49 -34.10 12.99 -4.87
N ALA A 50 -33.74 12.33 -5.97
CA ALA A 50 -34.66 12.10 -7.08
C ALA A 50 -35.86 11.22 -6.69
N ASN A 51 -36.99 11.44 -7.35
CA ASN A 51 -38.21 10.66 -7.15
C ASN A 51 -38.06 9.20 -7.64
N SER A 52 -37.13 8.96 -8.56
CA SER A 52 -36.83 7.64 -9.11
C SER A 52 -35.89 6.85 -8.20
N LEU A 53 -36.30 5.65 -7.80
CA LEU A 53 -35.41 4.70 -7.08
C LEU A 53 -34.16 4.35 -7.90
N ARG A 54 -34.31 4.25 -9.22
CA ARG A 54 -33.21 3.91 -10.14
C ARG A 54 -32.14 5.00 -10.16
N GLU A 55 -32.55 6.26 -10.22
CA GLU A 55 -31.63 7.41 -10.23
C GLU A 55 -30.87 7.52 -8.91
N ARG A 56 -31.57 7.35 -7.78
CA ARG A 56 -30.93 7.35 -6.46
C ARG A 56 -29.89 6.24 -6.33
N PHE A 57 -30.23 5.03 -6.77
CA PHE A 57 -29.29 3.91 -6.74
C PHE A 57 -28.07 4.15 -7.64
N GLN A 58 -28.28 4.71 -8.83
CA GLN A 58 -27.18 5.02 -9.74
C GLN A 58 -26.25 6.07 -9.14
N ALA A 59 -26.77 7.14 -8.54
CA ALA A 59 -25.96 8.17 -7.89
C ALA A 59 -25.13 7.60 -6.72
N GLU A 60 -25.70 6.73 -5.89
CA GLU A 60 -24.95 6.03 -4.84
C GLU A 60 -23.82 5.17 -5.44
N LYS A 61 -24.09 4.45 -6.53
CA LYS A 61 -23.10 3.62 -7.22
C LYS A 61 -21.97 4.44 -7.83
N GLU A 62 -22.28 5.57 -8.47
CA GLU A 62 -21.27 6.46 -9.06
C GLU A 62 -20.39 7.09 -7.99
N LEU A 63 -20.96 7.54 -6.86
CA LEU A 63 -20.19 8.04 -5.71
C LEU A 63 -19.23 6.98 -5.16
N LEU A 64 -19.68 5.73 -5.05
CA LEU A 64 -18.82 4.62 -4.62
C LEU A 64 -17.72 4.30 -5.65
N LYS A 65 -18.04 4.37 -6.95
CA LYS A 65 -17.10 4.11 -8.04
C LYS A 65 -16.00 5.17 -8.12
N ALA A 66 -16.33 6.43 -7.81
CA ALA A 66 -15.35 7.52 -7.74
C ALA A 66 -14.32 7.34 -6.61
N GLY A 67 -14.60 6.48 -5.63
CA GLY A 67 -13.62 6.06 -4.61
C GLY A 67 -13.37 7.09 -3.50
N PRO A 68 -12.40 6.82 -2.60
CA PRO A 68 -12.20 7.62 -1.38
C PRO A 68 -11.85 9.09 -1.58
N GLU A 69 -11.43 9.49 -2.78
CA GLU A 69 -11.04 10.86 -3.12
C GLU A 69 -12.21 11.85 -3.05
N VAL A 70 -13.46 11.36 -3.08
CA VAL A 70 -14.64 12.22 -2.97
C VAL A 70 -15.02 12.55 -1.52
N LEU A 71 -14.46 11.83 -0.53
CA LEU A 71 -14.77 12.02 0.90
C LEU A 71 -14.66 13.47 1.39
N PRO A 72 -13.63 14.27 1.01
CA PRO A 72 -13.52 15.66 1.45
C PRO A 72 -14.66 16.57 0.96
N PHE A 73 -15.33 16.17 -0.12
CA PHE A 73 -16.41 16.94 -0.75
C PHE A 73 -17.79 16.47 -0.31
N LEU A 74 -17.89 15.31 0.35
CA LEU A 74 -19.15 14.85 0.93
C LEU A 74 -19.48 15.69 2.19
N PRO A 75 -20.65 16.35 2.24
CA PRO A 75 -21.05 17.09 3.42
C PRO A 75 -21.26 16.14 4.61
N ALA A 76 -21.21 16.71 5.82
CA ALA A 76 -21.65 15.99 7.00
C ALA A 76 -23.13 15.60 6.83
N PRO A 77 -23.52 14.34 7.02
CA PRO A 77 -24.90 13.91 6.83
C PRO A 77 -25.91 14.75 7.63
N GLU A 78 -25.53 15.26 8.79
CA GLU A 78 -26.35 16.08 9.68
C GLU A 78 -26.78 17.40 9.04
N LEU A 79 -26.03 17.90 8.05
CA LEU A 79 -26.32 19.14 7.32
C LEU A 79 -27.30 18.95 6.16
N LEU A 80 -27.65 17.71 5.81
CA LEU A 80 -28.55 17.44 4.68
C LEU A 80 -30.02 17.43 5.13
N PRO A 81 -30.91 18.17 4.46
CA PRO A 81 -32.29 18.35 4.92
C PRO A 81 -33.15 17.09 4.81
N ASN A 82 -32.92 16.25 3.78
CA ASN A 82 -33.73 15.04 3.54
C ASN A 82 -33.16 13.80 4.25
N ALA A 83 -33.98 13.12 5.05
CA ALA A 83 -33.64 11.88 5.77
C ALA A 83 -33.12 10.74 4.86
N ALA A 84 -33.74 10.55 3.69
CA ALA A 84 -33.31 9.50 2.75
C ALA A 84 -31.92 9.81 2.17
N VAL A 85 -31.67 11.08 1.84
CA VAL A 85 -30.37 11.55 1.35
C VAL A 85 -29.32 11.43 2.47
N ARG A 86 -29.65 11.80 3.72
CA ARG A 86 -28.79 11.60 4.89
C ARG A 86 -28.33 10.16 5.02
N GLN A 87 -29.27 9.22 4.93
CA GLN A 87 -28.96 7.80 5.07
C GLN A 87 -28.09 7.29 3.91
N ALA A 88 -28.36 7.73 2.68
CA ALA A 88 -27.54 7.37 1.52
C ALA A 88 -26.10 7.89 1.66
N VAL A 89 -25.92 9.17 2.01
CA VAL A 89 -24.59 9.75 2.21
C VAL A 89 -23.85 9.07 3.37
N ARG A 90 -24.52 8.72 4.47
CA ARG A 90 -23.93 7.91 5.56
C ARG A 90 -23.38 6.58 5.06
N ARG A 91 -24.15 5.83 4.26
CA ARG A 91 -23.70 4.56 3.68
C ARG A 91 -22.51 4.74 2.75
N VAL A 92 -22.56 5.74 1.87
CA VAL A 92 -21.46 6.05 0.95
C VAL A 92 -20.19 6.38 1.71
N ARG A 93 -20.26 7.31 2.67
CA ARG A 93 -19.11 7.69 3.51
C ARG A 93 -18.50 6.49 4.20
N LEU A 94 -19.30 5.67 4.89
CA LEU A 94 -18.81 4.48 5.57
C LEU A 94 -18.05 3.53 4.63
N LYS A 95 -18.63 3.20 3.47
CA LYS A 95 -18.00 2.31 2.48
C LYS A 95 -16.69 2.90 1.92
N LEU A 96 -16.67 4.20 1.65
CA LEU A 96 -15.49 4.90 1.14
C LEU A 96 -14.39 5.03 2.21
N GLU A 97 -14.76 5.30 3.45
CA GLU A 97 -13.84 5.35 4.59
C GLU A 97 -13.21 3.96 4.84
N GLU A 98 -14.01 2.90 4.82
CA GLU A 98 -13.49 1.54 4.88
C GLU A 98 -12.57 1.19 3.69
N ALA A 99 -12.94 1.61 2.47
CA ALA A 99 -12.09 1.41 1.30
C ALA A 99 -10.77 2.17 1.42
N LYS A 100 -10.79 3.40 1.95
CA LYS A 100 -9.60 4.21 2.26
C LYS A 100 -8.73 3.52 3.30
N ALA A 101 -9.33 3.02 4.39
CA ALA A 101 -8.63 2.31 5.45
C ALA A 101 -8.00 1.00 4.95
N ARG A 102 -8.72 0.23 4.12
CA ARG A 102 -8.17 -0.99 3.50
C ARG A 102 -7.04 -0.68 2.52
N ALA A 103 -7.13 0.44 1.79
CA ALA A 103 -6.08 0.87 0.89
C ALA A 103 -4.85 1.39 1.65
N SER A 104 -5.02 2.09 2.77
CA SER A 104 -3.91 2.67 3.53
C SER A 104 -2.99 1.60 4.13
N VAL A 105 -3.53 0.44 4.53
CA VAL A 105 -2.75 -0.68 5.10
C VAL A 105 -2.08 -1.58 4.06
N LYS A 106 -2.31 -1.36 2.75
CA LYS A 106 -1.58 -2.08 1.70
C LYS A 106 -0.11 -1.70 1.76
N ALA A 107 0.76 -2.66 1.49
CA ALA A 107 2.19 -2.39 1.36
C ALA A 107 2.44 -1.36 0.26
N SER A 108 3.32 -0.40 0.54
CA SER A 108 3.89 0.42 -0.53
C SER A 108 4.82 -0.45 -1.38
N ARG A 109 5.01 -0.05 -2.63
CA ARG A 109 5.70 -0.87 -3.64
C ARG A 109 6.93 -0.15 -4.15
N VAL A 110 7.99 -0.91 -4.36
CA VAL A 110 9.28 -0.45 -4.87
C VAL A 110 9.55 -1.10 -6.22
N THR A 111 9.93 -0.29 -7.20
CA THR A 111 10.44 -0.73 -8.50
C THR A 111 11.76 -0.03 -8.80
N ILE A 112 12.86 -0.75 -8.67
CA ILE A 112 14.22 -0.26 -8.89
C ILE A 112 15.02 -1.41 -9.52
N ASN A 113 15.58 -1.19 -10.71
CA ASN A 113 16.37 -2.18 -11.44
C ASN A 113 17.67 -1.55 -11.93
N GLN A 114 18.52 -1.15 -10.99
CA GLN A 114 19.77 -0.44 -11.28
C GLN A 114 20.85 -0.71 -10.23
N THR A 115 22.08 -0.34 -10.59
CA THR A 115 23.21 -0.26 -9.66
C THR A 115 23.46 1.21 -9.33
N ALA A 116 23.46 1.56 -8.04
CA ALA A 116 23.68 2.93 -7.57
C ALA A 116 24.27 2.93 -6.15
N ALA A 117 24.66 4.10 -5.64
CA ALA A 117 25.06 4.23 -4.24
C ALA A 117 23.89 3.85 -3.32
N LEU A 118 24.19 3.26 -2.16
CA LEU A 118 23.18 2.90 -1.15
C LEU A 118 22.30 4.11 -0.80
N SER A 119 22.90 5.29 -0.63
CA SER A 119 22.15 6.53 -0.39
C SER A 119 21.10 6.83 -1.45
N ASP A 120 21.43 6.63 -2.72
CA ASP A 120 20.53 6.92 -3.84
C ASP A 120 19.39 5.91 -3.91
N LEU A 121 19.68 4.64 -3.65
CA LEU A 121 18.66 3.59 -3.57
C LEU A 121 17.68 3.86 -2.42
N LEU A 122 18.18 4.24 -1.23
CA LEU A 122 17.35 4.56 -0.07
C LEU A 122 16.49 5.82 -0.31
N ASN A 123 17.04 6.84 -0.98
CA ASN A 123 16.31 8.03 -1.38
C ASN A 123 15.19 7.71 -2.39
N GLU A 124 15.47 6.86 -3.38
CA GLU A 124 14.46 6.44 -4.36
C GLU A 124 13.36 5.60 -3.71
N ILE A 125 13.70 4.69 -2.78
CA ILE A 125 12.70 3.96 -1.97
C ILE A 125 11.83 4.94 -1.17
N THR A 126 12.44 5.92 -0.50
CA THR A 126 11.72 6.96 0.26
C THR A 126 10.77 7.73 -0.64
N LYS A 127 11.19 8.10 -1.85
CA LYS A 127 10.38 8.83 -2.83
C LYS A 127 9.20 8.02 -3.36
N GLN A 128 9.39 6.74 -3.66
CA GLN A 128 8.32 5.87 -4.17
C GLN A 128 7.30 5.50 -3.10
N THR A 129 7.74 5.35 -1.85
CA THR A 129 6.91 4.78 -0.79
C THR A 129 6.38 5.81 0.22
N GLY A 130 7.05 6.95 0.35
CA GLY A 130 6.77 7.94 1.39
C GLY A 130 7.22 7.50 2.79
N ASN A 131 7.94 6.38 2.92
CA ASN A 131 8.48 5.93 4.20
C ASN A 131 9.75 6.71 4.55
N THR A 132 9.77 7.29 5.75
CA THR A 132 10.96 7.97 6.28
C THR A 132 11.99 6.95 6.75
N LEU A 133 13.24 7.11 6.30
CA LEU A 133 14.38 6.30 6.68
C LEU A 133 15.38 7.17 7.44
N ASP A 134 15.84 6.71 8.60
CA ASP A 134 16.94 7.32 9.34
C ASP A 134 18.23 6.56 9.02
N VAL A 135 19.17 7.27 8.41
CA VAL A 135 20.48 6.76 8.00
C VAL A 135 21.63 7.39 8.78
N SER A 136 21.32 8.16 9.82
CA SER A 136 22.32 8.91 10.61
C SER A 136 23.34 8.02 11.29
N GLU A 137 22.95 6.79 11.63
CA GLU A 137 23.80 5.78 12.25
C GLU A 137 24.64 4.99 11.22
N LEU A 138 24.44 5.18 9.92
CA LEU A 138 25.23 4.53 8.87
C LEU A 138 26.52 5.31 8.56
N PRO A 139 27.69 4.66 8.51
CA PRO A 139 28.94 5.27 8.07
C PRO A 139 28.85 5.78 6.62
N ALA A 140 29.41 6.95 6.35
CA ALA A 140 29.46 7.52 4.99
C ALA A 140 30.06 6.56 3.95
N LYS A 141 31.04 5.74 4.36
CA LYS A 141 31.63 4.69 3.50
C LYS A 141 30.59 3.68 3.02
N LEU A 142 29.65 3.30 3.88
CA LEU A 142 28.59 2.36 3.54
C LEU A 142 27.53 3.02 2.66
N LEU A 143 27.18 4.28 2.95
CA LEU A 143 26.22 5.05 2.15
C LEU A 143 26.68 5.25 0.70
N ASN A 144 27.99 5.41 0.48
CA ASN A 144 28.58 5.57 -0.84
C ASN A 144 28.90 4.23 -1.54
N GLU A 145 28.60 3.09 -0.91
CA GLU A 145 28.84 1.78 -1.51
C GLU A 145 27.87 1.53 -2.67
N SER A 146 28.40 1.09 -3.81
CA SER A 146 27.60 0.80 -5.00
C SER A 146 26.95 -0.58 -4.88
N LEU A 147 25.63 -0.63 -4.89
CA LEU A 147 24.83 -1.83 -4.73
C LEU A 147 23.88 -1.99 -5.91
N LYS A 148 23.64 -3.23 -6.31
CA LYS A 148 22.65 -3.58 -7.33
C LYS A 148 21.34 -4.02 -6.68
N LEU A 149 20.28 -3.26 -6.93
CA LEU A 149 18.92 -3.60 -6.52
C LEU A 149 18.09 -3.98 -7.75
N GLU A 150 17.47 -5.16 -7.67
CA GLU A 150 16.53 -5.69 -8.66
C GLU A 150 15.22 -5.97 -7.95
N ALA A 151 14.34 -4.96 -7.95
CA ALA A 151 13.03 -5.00 -7.35
C ALA A 151 12.01 -4.59 -8.41
N THR A 152 11.03 -5.45 -8.67
CA THR A 152 9.93 -5.17 -9.60
C THR A 152 8.61 -5.31 -8.86
N ASN A 153 7.96 -4.19 -8.56
CA ASN A 153 6.72 -4.14 -7.80
C ASN A 153 6.78 -4.90 -6.45
N LEU A 154 7.92 -4.81 -5.77
CA LEU A 154 8.18 -5.52 -4.52
C LEU A 154 7.62 -4.73 -3.32
N PRO A 155 6.98 -5.37 -2.32
CA PRO A 155 6.58 -4.67 -1.08
C PRO A 155 7.78 -4.00 -0.39
N PHE A 156 7.54 -2.87 0.27
CA PHE A 156 8.60 -2.09 0.94
C PHE A 156 9.48 -2.94 1.86
N TRP A 157 8.88 -3.73 2.75
CA TRP A 157 9.67 -4.55 3.69
C TRP A 157 10.54 -5.57 2.99
N ASP A 158 10.02 -6.24 1.96
CA ASP A 158 10.79 -7.20 1.16
C ASP A 158 11.92 -6.52 0.38
N ALA A 159 11.70 -5.30 -0.12
CA ALA A 159 12.74 -4.49 -0.77
C ALA A 159 13.83 -4.06 0.21
N MET A 160 13.46 -3.66 1.43
CA MET A 160 14.42 -3.30 2.48
C MET A 160 15.20 -4.52 2.97
N ASP A 161 14.57 -5.68 3.12
CA ASP A 161 15.25 -6.94 3.47
C ASP A 161 16.22 -7.36 2.36
N LEU A 162 15.81 -7.27 1.09
CA LEU A 162 16.69 -7.55 -0.04
C LEU A 162 17.89 -6.59 -0.05
N LEU A 163 17.66 -5.30 0.20
CA LEU A 163 18.73 -4.30 0.23
C LEU A 163 19.66 -4.52 1.43
N ALA A 164 19.14 -4.80 2.62
CA ALA A 164 19.90 -5.11 3.83
C ALA A 164 20.66 -6.45 3.75
N SER A 165 20.19 -7.40 2.92
CA SER A 165 20.96 -8.63 2.65
C SER A 165 22.21 -8.39 1.80
N LYS A 166 22.22 -7.29 1.03
CA LYS A 166 23.31 -6.90 0.11
C LYS A 166 24.20 -5.81 0.70
N GLY A 167 23.61 -4.83 1.35
CA GLY A 167 24.28 -3.76 2.08
C GLY A 167 24.49 -4.19 3.53
N ARG A 168 25.66 -3.92 4.10
CA ARG A 168 26.03 -4.40 5.44
C ARG A 168 25.36 -3.60 6.56
N PHE A 169 24.02 -3.60 6.58
CA PHE A 169 23.19 -2.90 7.55
C PHE A 169 21.99 -3.75 7.97
N ARG A 170 21.37 -3.38 9.08
CA ARG A 170 20.14 -3.98 9.62
C ARG A 170 19.07 -2.91 9.78
N LEU A 171 17.83 -3.39 9.83
CA LEU A 171 16.65 -2.57 10.04
C LEU A 171 16.30 -2.58 11.53
N GLU A 172 15.99 -1.43 12.10
CA GLU A 172 15.49 -1.32 13.47
C GLU A 172 14.26 -0.41 13.52
N SER A 173 13.14 -0.96 13.98
CA SER A 173 11.92 -0.19 14.21
C SER A 173 11.92 0.33 15.64
N ARG A 174 12.29 1.60 15.82
CA ARG A 174 12.25 2.28 17.11
C ARG A 174 10.93 3.02 17.26
N ALA A 175 10.31 2.92 18.42
CA ALA A 175 9.23 3.83 18.78
C ALA A 175 9.87 5.18 19.17
N ASP A 176 9.96 6.10 18.22
CA ASP A 176 10.47 7.45 18.48
C ASP A 176 9.43 8.24 19.27
N ALA A 177 9.44 8.07 20.59
CA ALA A 177 8.53 8.75 21.49
C ALA A 177 8.69 10.27 21.36
N GLY A 178 7.73 10.92 20.69
CA GLY A 178 7.70 12.37 20.49
C GLY A 178 8.11 12.88 19.11
N ALA A 179 8.51 12.00 18.17
CA ALA A 179 8.76 12.42 16.79
C ALA A 179 7.43 12.63 16.02
N GLU A 180 7.33 13.72 15.24
CA GLU A 180 6.14 13.97 14.40
C GLU A 180 5.92 12.89 13.33
N LYS A 181 6.99 12.19 12.93
CA LYS A 181 6.97 11.08 11.98
C LYS A 181 7.85 9.95 12.48
N SER A 182 7.31 8.73 12.47
CA SER A 182 8.10 7.53 12.68
C SER A 182 9.10 7.36 11.54
N ALA A 183 10.34 6.98 11.86
CA ALA A 183 11.36 6.62 10.89
C ALA A 183 11.80 5.17 11.08
N LEU A 184 12.19 4.51 9.98
CA LEU A 184 12.90 3.24 10.06
C LEU A 184 14.39 3.51 10.21
N HIS A 185 14.98 3.05 11.31
CA HIS A 185 16.40 3.26 11.61
C HIS A 185 17.24 2.19 10.89
N LEU A 186 18.31 2.62 10.24
CA LEU A 186 19.27 1.73 9.60
C LEU A 186 20.59 1.79 10.37
N LEU A 187 21.03 0.63 10.83
CA LEU A 187 22.24 0.48 11.64
C LEU A 187 23.24 -0.42 10.90
N PRO A 188 24.56 -0.24 11.08
CA PRO A 188 25.53 -1.21 10.59
C PRO A 188 25.20 -2.62 11.10
N ALA A 189 25.39 -3.63 10.25
CA ALA A 189 25.16 -5.01 10.66
C ALA A 189 26.21 -5.44 11.70
N ASP A 190 25.76 -6.07 12.79
CA ASP A 190 26.65 -6.67 13.78
C ASP A 190 26.76 -8.18 13.53
N PRO A 191 27.97 -8.76 13.43
CA PRO A 191 28.15 -10.22 13.30
C PRO A 191 27.53 -11.05 14.43
N SER A 192 27.28 -10.43 15.60
CA SER A 192 26.65 -11.06 16.76
C SER A 192 25.12 -11.01 16.74
N ASP A 193 24.51 -10.35 15.77
CA ASP A 193 23.06 -10.29 15.65
C ASP A 193 22.50 -11.68 15.36
N SER A 194 21.62 -12.14 16.25
CA SER A 194 20.90 -13.40 16.05
C SER A 194 19.95 -13.28 14.86
N ILE A 195 19.96 -14.27 13.96
CA ILE A 195 18.99 -14.37 12.86
C ILE A 195 17.59 -14.45 13.47
N GLN A 196 16.79 -13.39 13.27
CA GLN A 196 15.39 -13.40 13.64
C GLN A 196 14.55 -14.01 12.53
N THR A 197 13.51 -14.76 12.89
CA THR A 197 12.53 -15.22 11.90
C THR A 197 11.59 -14.07 11.62
N VAL A 198 11.55 -13.64 10.36
CA VAL A 198 10.76 -12.49 9.93
C VAL A 198 9.68 -12.93 8.95
N GLN A 199 8.48 -12.39 9.11
CA GLN A 199 7.41 -12.49 8.14
C GLN A 199 6.85 -11.10 7.82
N ASN A 200 6.90 -10.73 6.54
CA ASN A 200 6.25 -9.52 6.04
C ASN A 200 4.82 -9.84 5.60
N VAL A 201 3.85 -9.02 6.03
CA VAL A 201 2.42 -9.14 5.71
C VAL A 201 1.84 -7.77 5.42
N GLY A 202 1.66 -7.44 4.13
CA GLY A 202 1.21 -6.10 3.74
C GLY A 202 2.21 -5.04 4.21
N ALA A 203 1.72 -3.98 4.85
CA ALA A 203 2.57 -2.94 5.42
C ALA A 203 3.17 -3.29 6.79
N PHE A 204 2.98 -4.52 7.26
CA PHE A 204 3.44 -4.98 8.58
C PHE A 204 4.62 -5.93 8.44
N ARG A 205 5.54 -5.84 9.39
CA ARG A 205 6.66 -6.75 9.58
C ARG A 205 6.52 -7.39 10.96
N ILE A 206 6.55 -8.71 11.00
CA ILE A 206 6.48 -9.50 12.23
C ILE A 206 7.82 -10.19 12.42
N GLU A 207 8.48 -9.91 13.53
CA GLU A 207 9.74 -10.56 13.91
C GLU A 207 9.49 -11.46 15.11
N VAL A 208 9.95 -12.71 15.01
CA VAL A 208 9.80 -13.73 16.04
C VAL A 208 11.17 -14.00 16.64
N ALA A 209 11.31 -13.65 17.92
CA ALA A 209 12.50 -13.98 18.68
C ALA A 209 12.46 -15.46 19.12
N PRO A 210 13.62 -16.06 19.43
CA PRO A 210 13.68 -17.45 19.89
C PRO A 210 12.74 -17.72 21.08
N PRO A 211 11.95 -18.79 21.02
CA PRO A 211 11.02 -19.14 22.09
C PRO A 211 11.76 -19.51 23.38
N LYS A 212 11.15 -19.21 24.53
CA LYS A 212 11.69 -19.49 25.87
C LYS A 212 10.70 -20.32 26.68
N PHE A 213 11.16 -21.45 27.21
CA PHE A 213 10.40 -22.20 28.20
C PHE A 213 10.57 -21.58 29.59
N ARG A 214 9.48 -21.46 30.34
CA ARG A 214 9.45 -20.97 31.71
C ARG A 214 8.58 -21.93 32.53
N PRO A 215 8.96 -22.31 33.76
CA PRO A 215 8.05 -23.07 34.62
C PRO A 215 6.79 -22.25 34.91
N ARG A 216 5.64 -22.93 35.01
CA ARG A 216 4.41 -22.30 35.44
C ARG A 216 4.46 -22.09 36.95
N PHE A 217 4.08 -20.90 37.41
CA PHE A 217 4.05 -20.62 38.85
C PHE A 217 3.01 -21.50 39.55
N GLY A 218 3.43 -22.22 40.59
CA GLY A 218 2.58 -23.13 41.38
C GLY A 218 2.31 -24.49 40.73
N ASP A 219 2.94 -24.82 39.60
CA ASP A 219 2.70 -26.06 38.87
C ASP A 219 3.99 -26.51 38.15
N PRO A 220 4.83 -27.34 38.81
CA PRO A 220 6.14 -27.74 38.27
C PRO A 220 6.04 -28.71 37.08
N ASP A 221 4.90 -29.38 36.92
CA ASP A 221 4.68 -30.37 35.85
C ASP A 221 4.32 -29.71 34.51
N HIS A 222 4.04 -28.39 34.51
CA HIS A 222 3.69 -27.64 33.32
C HIS A 222 4.68 -26.51 33.03
N GLN A 223 5.01 -26.38 31.74
CA GLN A 223 5.87 -25.30 31.24
C GLN A 223 5.06 -24.33 30.38
N LEU A 224 5.39 -23.05 30.50
CA LEU A 224 4.92 -21.97 29.64
C LEU A 224 5.92 -21.76 28.51
N LEU A 225 5.43 -21.79 27.28
CA LEU A 225 6.18 -21.38 26.10
C LEU A 225 5.96 -19.88 25.86
N ARG A 226 7.02 -19.08 26.02
CA ARG A 226 7.00 -17.64 25.71
C ARG A 226 7.64 -17.40 24.36
N ILE A 227 6.87 -16.89 23.42
CA ILE A 227 7.32 -16.51 22.07
C ILE A 227 7.28 -14.97 21.99
N PRO A 228 8.43 -14.27 22.10
CA PRO A 228 8.44 -12.83 21.95
C PRO A 228 8.22 -12.46 20.47
N LEU A 229 7.23 -11.61 20.22
CA LEU A 229 6.93 -11.07 18.89
C LEU A 229 7.19 -9.57 18.89
N SER A 230 7.85 -9.08 17.84
CA SER A 230 7.94 -7.67 17.50
C SER A 230 7.07 -7.40 16.29
N LEU A 231 6.31 -6.30 16.32
CA LEU A 231 5.51 -5.84 15.20
C LEU A 231 5.97 -4.44 14.80
N ALA A 232 6.33 -4.29 13.54
CA ALA A 232 6.61 -3.00 12.94
C ALA A 232 5.62 -2.71 11.81
N THR A 233 5.31 -1.43 11.61
CA THR A 233 4.55 -0.93 10.46
C THR A 233 5.45 -0.10 9.58
N GLU A 234 5.14 -0.05 8.29
CA GLU A 234 5.76 0.93 7.39
C GLU A 234 5.74 2.33 8.05
N PRO A 235 6.88 3.05 8.11
CA PRO A 235 6.99 4.33 8.82
C PRO A 235 5.95 5.39 8.44
N ARG A 236 5.44 5.37 7.20
CA ARG A 236 4.37 6.26 6.74
C ARG A 236 3.01 6.01 7.42
N LEU A 237 2.85 4.88 8.11
CA LEU A 237 1.63 4.49 8.80
C LEU A 237 1.74 4.81 10.29
N GLN A 238 0.69 5.41 10.82
CA GLN A 238 0.54 5.66 12.25
C GLN A 238 -0.66 4.86 12.76
N PRO A 239 -0.50 3.55 13.03
CA PRO A 239 -1.59 2.74 13.55
C PRO A 239 -2.02 3.25 14.93
N LEU A 240 -3.31 3.54 15.10
CA LEU A 240 -3.86 3.96 16.40
C LEU A 240 -4.16 2.76 17.31
N PHE A 241 -4.57 1.64 16.73
CA PHE A 241 -4.94 0.43 17.45
C PHE A 241 -4.49 -0.80 16.69
N LEU A 242 -4.02 -1.80 17.45
CA LEU A 242 -3.80 -3.16 16.97
C LEU A 242 -4.75 -4.07 17.74
N LYS A 243 -5.49 -4.92 17.02
CA LYS A 243 -6.33 -5.96 17.63
C LYS A 243 -5.76 -7.32 17.28
N LEU A 244 -5.39 -8.08 18.31
CA LEU A 244 -4.96 -9.46 18.22
C LEU A 244 -5.93 -10.32 19.02
N VAL A 245 -6.44 -11.40 18.44
CA VAL A 245 -7.33 -12.34 19.14
C VAL A 245 -6.65 -13.70 19.22
N GLY A 246 -6.74 -14.38 20.36
CA GLY A 246 -6.03 -15.66 20.59
C GLY A 246 -6.28 -16.72 19.52
N LYS A 247 -7.50 -16.77 18.97
CA LYS A 247 -7.88 -17.68 17.87
C LYS A 247 -7.15 -17.43 16.54
N ASP A 248 -6.49 -16.29 16.41
CA ASP A 248 -5.72 -15.92 15.22
C ASP A 248 -4.30 -16.51 15.28
N PHE A 249 -3.90 -17.09 16.42
CA PHE A 249 -2.61 -17.76 16.60
C PHE A 249 -2.78 -19.27 16.55
N LEU A 250 -1.85 -19.92 15.88
CA LEU A 250 -1.74 -21.37 15.78
C LEU A 250 -0.29 -21.74 16.07
N ALA A 251 -0.05 -22.65 17.00
CA ALA A 251 1.27 -23.20 17.22
C ALA A 251 1.28 -24.69 16.87
N ARG A 252 2.29 -25.11 16.09
CA ARG A 252 2.48 -26.50 15.70
C ARG A 252 3.90 -26.95 16.03
N THR A 253 4.05 -28.21 16.42
CA THR A 253 5.36 -28.86 16.49
C THR A 253 5.88 -29.14 15.07
N LYS A 254 7.15 -29.53 14.97
CA LYS A 254 7.76 -29.94 13.69
C LYS A 254 7.03 -31.13 13.06
N GLU A 255 6.44 -32.00 13.89
CA GLU A 255 5.64 -33.15 13.49
C GLU A 255 4.19 -32.78 13.13
N GLY A 256 3.82 -31.50 13.20
CA GLY A 256 2.50 -31.00 12.83
C GLY A 256 1.44 -31.06 13.93
N GLN A 257 1.82 -31.45 15.16
CA GLN A 257 0.88 -31.48 16.29
C GLN A 257 0.53 -30.07 16.75
N VAL A 258 -0.75 -29.77 16.89
CA VAL A 258 -1.25 -28.45 17.34
C VAL A 258 -1.08 -28.33 18.85
N LEU A 259 -0.49 -27.22 19.30
CA LEU A 259 -0.27 -26.88 20.71
C LEU A 259 -1.33 -25.91 21.25
N ILE A 260 -1.87 -25.05 20.38
CA ILE A 260 -2.94 -24.05 20.61
C ILE A 260 -3.68 -23.81 19.30
#